data_AF-A0A8T0RZ28-F1
#
_entry.id   AF-A0A8T0RZ28-F1
#
_cell.length_a   1.000
_cell.length_b   1.000
_cell.length_c   1.000
_cell.angle_alpha   90.00
_cell.angle_beta   90.00
_cell.angle_gamma   90.00
#
_symmetry.space_group_name_H-M   'P 1'
#
loop_
_entity.id
_entity.type
_entity.pdbx_description
1 polymer ?
#
loop_
_entity_poly.entity_id
_entity_poly.type
_entity_poly.pdbx_seq_one_letter_code
_entity_poly.pdbx_strand_id
1 'polypeptide(L)'
;MTPWAMEKQCSVIYTHEVFSKFQEQLIVARDYCIIKGFSECEDMKIVTISSQSGKDRVVEMNKSNMFCRCSCKFYESYGIPCYHIIQVLRTEKQNEIPLVYIMKRWEKRCKR
;
A
#
# COMPACT_ATOMS: atom_id res chain seq x y z
N MET A 1 -11.14 5.56 12.40
CA MET A 1 -11.52 5.01 11.08
C MET A 1 -11.27 6.08 10.03
N THR A 2 -10.58 5.74 8.95
CA THR A 2 -10.38 6.66 7.83
C THR A 2 -11.62 6.63 6.92
N PRO A 3 -11.93 7.70 6.19
CA PRO A 3 -13.03 7.70 5.23
C PRO A 3 -12.66 7.06 3.88
N TRP A 4 -11.55 6.31 3.80
CA TRP A 4 -11.03 5.83 2.52
C TRP A 4 -11.71 4.52 2.08
N ALA A 5 -12.11 4.46 0.80
CA ALA A 5 -12.81 3.30 0.23
C ALA A 5 -11.99 2.00 0.34
N MET A 6 -10.68 2.08 0.17
CA MET A 6 -9.72 1.00 0.39
C MET A 6 -9.76 0.39 1.81
N GLU A 7 -10.09 1.15 2.86
CA GLU A 7 -10.31 0.57 4.19
C GLU A 7 -11.54 -0.34 4.20
N LYS A 8 -12.65 0.13 3.63
CA LYS A 8 -13.91 -0.62 3.52
C LYS A 8 -13.75 -1.86 2.64
N GLN A 9 -13.02 -1.74 1.53
CA GLN A 9 -12.71 -2.87 0.65
C GLN A 9 -11.92 -3.94 1.41
N CYS A 10 -10.80 -3.57 2.03
CA CYS A 10 -9.96 -4.49 2.78
C CYS A 10 -10.67 -5.08 4.00
N SER A 11 -11.62 -4.37 4.63
CA SER A 11 -12.40 -4.93 5.75
C SER A 11 -13.31 -6.09 5.33
N VAL A 12 -13.72 -6.13 4.06
CA VAL A 12 -14.53 -7.22 3.49
C VAL A 12 -13.63 -8.38 3.03
N ILE A 13 -12.47 -8.08 2.47
CA ILE A 13 -11.59 -9.07 1.86
C ILE A 13 -10.68 -9.75 2.88
N TYR A 14 -9.99 -9.00 3.74
CA TYR A 14 -8.97 -9.54 4.63
C TYR A 14 -9.53 -10.22 5.88
N THR A 15 -8.87 -11.28 6.36
CA THR A 15 -9.14 -11.82 7.70
C THR A 15 -8.95 -10.73 8.77
N HIS A 16 -9.56 -10.91 9.96
CA HIS A 16 -9.53 -9.89 11.01
C HIS A 16 -8.09 -9.46 11.38
N GLU A 17 -7.18 -10.43 11.53
CA GLU A 17 -5.78 -10.17 11.88
C GLU A 17 -5.03 -9.39 10.78
N VAL A 18 -5.24 -9.77 9.51
CA VAL A 18 -4.61 -9.08 8.37
C VAL A 18 -5.18 -7.68 8.22
N PHE A 19 -6.50 -7.52 8.39
CA PHE A 19 -7.15 -6.23 8.33
C PHE A 19 -6.62 -5.28 9.41
N SER A 20 -6.44 -5.74 10.65
CA SER A 20 -5.85 -4.93 11.72
C SER A 20 -4.46 -4.42 11.35
N LYS A 21 -3.59 -5.30 10.82
CA LYS A 21 -2.25 -4.89 10.34
C LYS A 21 -2.33 -3.89 9.19
N PHE A 22 -3.27 -4.08 8.26
CA PHE A 22 -3.48 -3.14 7.16
C PHE A 22 -3.98 -1.77 7.67
N GLN A 23 -4.88 -1.72 8.66
CA GLN A 23 -5.35 -0.47 9.25
C GLN A 23 -4.21 0.32 9.90
N GLU A 24 -3.29 -0.35 10.60
CA GLU A 24 -2.09 0.30 11.13
C GLU A 24 -1.27 0.96 10.01
N GLN A 25 -1.03 0.24 8.91
CA GLN A 25 -0.35 0.81 7.73
C GLN A 25 -1.15 1.99 7.13
N LEU A 26 -2.47 1.89 7.08
CA LEU A 26 -3.34 2.92 6.51
C LEU A 26 -3.28 4.24 7.31
N ILE A 27 -3.31 4.14 8.64
CA ILE A 27 -3.22 5.29 9.55
C ILE A 27 -1.85 5.96 9.40
N VAL A 28 -0.78 5.17 9.39
CA VAL A 28 0.58 5.70 9.24
C VAL A 28 0.79 6.37 7.88
N ALA A 29 0.19 5.83 6.82
CA ALA A 29 0.20 6.46 5.50
C ALA A 29 -0.45 7.84 5.53
N ARG A 30 -1.61 7.94 6.17
CA ARG A 30 -2.38 9.18 6.26
C ARG A 30 -1.67 10.25 7.09
N ASP A 31 -1.17 9.88 8.26
CA ASP A 31 -0.78 10.86 9.28
C ASP A 31 0.72 11.19 9.26
N TYR A 32 1.56 10.28 8.73
CA TYR A 32 3.02 10.39 8.85
C TYR A 32 3.79 10.28 7.54
N CYS A 33 3.16 10.03 6.39
CA CYS A 33 3.87 9.94 5.12
C CYS A 33 3.89 11.29 4.38
N ILE A 34 5.08 11.69 3.93
CA ILE A 34 5.30 12.91 3.17
C ILE A 34 6.04 12.55 1.89
N ILE A 35 5.45 12.88 0.74
CA ILE A 35 6.11 12.71 -0.56
C ILE A 35 7.14 13.83 -0.70
N LYS A 36 8.41 13.45 -0.87
CA LYS A 36 9.52 14.38 -1.06
C LYS A 36 9.75 14.73 -2.52
N GLY A 37 9.41 13.81 -3.41
CA GLY A 37 9.54 14.00 -4.85
C GLY A 37 9.21 12.72 -5.62
N PHE A 38 9.11 12.85 -6.93
CA PHE A 38 8.94 11.74 -7.82
C PHE A 38 9.75 11.95 -9.10
N SER A 39 10.17 10.85 -9.70
CA SER A 39 10.77 10.80 -11.04
C SER A 39 9.93 9.85 -11.87
N GLU A 40 9.78 10.14 -13.15
CA GLU A 40 8.91 9.36 -14.02
C GLU A 40 9.62 9.03 -15.34
N CYS A 41 9.53 7.76 -15.74
CA CYS A 41 9.98 7.24 -17.03
C CYS A 41 8.76 6.66 -17.78
N GLU A 42 8.94 6.16 -19.01
CA GLU A 42 7.83 5.64 -19.82
C GLU A 42 7.00 4.58 -19.07
N ASP A 43 7.64 3.55 -18.52
CA ASP A 43 6.95 2.42 -17.88
C ASP A 43 6.87 2.48 -16.36
N MET A 44 7.66 3.35 -15.73
CA MET A 44 7.87 3.36 -14.29
C MET A 44 7.80 4.76 -13.68
N LYS A 45 7.34 4.81 -12.44
CA LYS A 45 7.35 6.00 -11.59
C LYS A 45 8.05 5.68 -10.29
N ILE A 46 9.04 6.48 -9.93
CA ILE A 46 9.81 6.35 -8.70
C ILE A 46 9.37 7.47 -7.76
N VAL A 47 8.90 7.12 -6.58
CA VAL A 47 8.43 8.08 -5.56
C VAL A 47 9.30 7.97 -4.33
N THR A 48 9.81 9.10 -3.85
CA THR A 48 10.56 9.17 -2.58
C THR A 48 9.63 9.66 -1.48
N ILE A 49 9.50 8.86 -0.43
CA ILE A 49 8.58 9.10 0.68
C ILE A 49 9.35 9.12 2.00
N SER A 50 9.19 10.22 2.73
CA SER A 50 9.63 10.33 4.11
C SER A 50 8.51 9.91 5.05
N SER A 51 8.86 9.30 6.19
CA SER A 51 7.90 8.73 7.14
C SER A 51 8.39 8.84 8.58
N GLN A 52 7.56 8.48 9.56
CA GLN A 52 7.94 8.45 10.98
C GLN A 52 9.20 7.61 11.29
N SER A 53 9.62 6.73 10.39
CA SER A 53 10.85 5.94 10.54
C SER A 53 12.14 6.78 10.48
N GLY A 54 12.05 8.06 10.10
CA GLY A 54 13.20 8.96 9.96
C GLY A 54 14.11 8.66 8.77
N LYS A 55 13.77 7.65 7.97
CA LYS A 55 14.49 7.27 6.75
C LYS A 55 13.57 7.44 5.54
N ASP A 56 14.10 8.06 4.51
CA ASP A 56 13.43 8.15 3.22
C ASP A 56 13.40 6.77 2.56
N ARG A 57 12.25 6.46 1.97
CA ARG A 57 12.01 5.20 1.26
C ARG A 57 11.63 5.49 -0.18
N VAL A 58 12.20 4.68 -1.06
CA VAL A 58 11.88 4.69 -2.48
C VAL A 58 10.78 3.66 -2.75
N VAL A 59 9.78 4.07 -3.52
CA VAL A 59 8.72 3.22 -4.07
C VAL A 59 8.80 3.29 -5.59
N GLU A 60 9.01 2.14 -6.23
CA GLU A 60 9.02 1.97 -7.68
C GLU A 60 7.68 1.42 -8.12
N MET A 61 6.90 2.20 -8.87
CA MET A 61 5.61 1.82 -9.41
C MET A 61 5.72 1.52 -10.90
N ASN A 62 5.21 0.37 -11.31
CA ASN A 62 4.98 0.04 -12.70
C ASN A 62 3.63 0.62 -13.14
N LYS A 63 3.64 1.46 -14.18
CA LYS A 63 2.44 2.17 -14.65
C LYS A 63 1.43 1.25 -15.33
N SER A 64 1.89 0.14 -15.92
CA SER A 64 1.03 -0.77 -16.69
C SER A 64 0.13 -1.62 -15.80
N ASN A 65 0.60 -2.01 -14.60
CA ASN A 65 -0.15 -2.88 -13.68
C ASN A 65 -0.37 -2.27 -12.28
N MET A 66 0.08 -1.04 -12.04
CA MET A 66 0.01 -0.33 -10.76
C MET A 66 0.69 -1.07 -9.59
N PHE A 67 1.58 -2.01 -9.91
CA PHE A 67 2.37 -2.73 -8.93
C PHE A 67 3.53 -1.87 -8.46
N CYS A 68 3.72 -1.80 -7.16
CA CYS A 68 4.69 -0.97 -6.47
C CYS A 68 5.62 -1.87 -5.66
N ARG A 69 6.91 -1.66 -5.83
CA ARG A 69 7.95 -2.23 -4.97
C ARG A 69 8.44 -1.15 -4.04
N CYS A 70 8.47 -1.44 -2.75
CA CYS A 70 9.01 -0.50 -1.78
C CYS A 70 10.32 -1.01 -1.20
N SER A 71 11.30 -0.12 -1.11
CA SER A 71 12.59 -0.37 -0.44
C SER A 71 12.47 -0.83 1.03
N CYS A 72 11.30 -0.69 1.67
CA CYS A 72 11.07 -1.23 3.02
C CYS A 72 10.85 -2.75 3.05
N LYS A 73 10.58 -3.39 1.91
CA LYS A 73 10.35 -4.84 1.75
C LYS A 73 9.23 -5.46 2.60
N PHE A 74 8.31 -4.62 3.10
CA PHE A 74 7.25 -5.06 3.99
C PHE A 74 6.19 -5.89 3.25
N TYR A 75 5.86 -5.55 2.00
CA TYR A 75 4.95 -6.36 1.19
C TYR A 75 5.55 -7.74 0.89
N GLU A 76 6.84 -7.82 0.59
CA GLU A 76 7.55 -9.06 0.31
C GLU A 76 7.64 -9.95 1.56
N SER A 77 7.69 -9.34 2.74
CA SER A 77 7.81 -10.05 4.03
C SER A 77 6.45 -10.50 4.59
N TYR A 78 5.44 -9.62 4.56
CA TYR A 78 4.13 -9.84 5.19
C TYR A 78 3.01 -10.11 4.18
N GLY A 79 3.19 -9.73 2.91
CA GLY A 79 2.14 -9.84 1.89
C GLY A 79 1.03 -8.80 2.04
N ILE A 80 1.30 -7.70 2.73
CA ILE A 80 0.36 -6.59 2.98
C ILE A 80 1.02 -5.31 2.46
N PRO A 81 0.31 -4.44 1.71
CA PRO A 81 0.85 -3.16 1.30
C PRO A 81 1.34 -2.34 2.50
N CYS A 82 2.56 -1.82 2.42
CA CYS A 82 3.05 -0.92 3.45
C CYS A 82 2.45 0.47 3.31
N TYR A 83 2.59 1.28 4.37
CA TYR A 83 2.15 2.67 4.37
C TYR A 83 2.74 3.51 3.21
N HIS A 84 3.95 3.20 2.73
CA HIS A 84 4.53 3.88 1.55
C HIS A 84 3.80 3.53 0.25
N ILE A 85 3.50 2.25 0.03
CA ILE A 85 2.77 1.78 -1.17
C ILE A 85 1.35 2.36 -1.15
N ILE A 86 0.69 2.32 0.01
CA ILE A 86 -0.62 2.93 0.24
C ILE A 86 -0.60 4.41 -0.16
N GLN A 87 0.41 5.17 0.27
CA GLN A 87 0.54 6.58 -0.07
C GLN A 87 0.73 6.82 -1.58
N VAL A 88 1.51 5.99 -2.27
CA VAL A 88 1.64 6.08 -3.73
C VAL A 88 0.31 5.80 -4.43
N LEU A 89 -0.38 4.72 -4.06
CA LEU A 89 -1.69 4.39 -4.64
C LEU A 89 -2.71 5.52 -4.46
N ARG A 90 -2.72 6.16 -3.29
CA ARG A 90 -3.56 7.35 -3.03
C ARG A 90 -3.21 8.53 -3.94
N THR A 91 -1.92 8.74 -4.19
CA THR A 91 -1.43 9.81 -5.08
C THR A 91 -1.83 9.55 -6.53
N GLU A 92 -1.83 8.29 -6.95
CA GLU A 92 -2.36 7.84 -8.25
C GLU A 92 -3.89 7.74 -8.29
N LYS A 93 -4.58 8.33 -7.32
CA LYS A 93 -6.05 8.38 -7.21
C LYS A 93 -6.72 7.00 -7.22
N GLN A 94 -6.00 5.97 -6.78
CA GLN A 94 -6.60 4.66 -6.56
C GLN A 94 -7.46 4.73 -5.29
N ASN A 95 -8.76 4.50 -5.46
CA ASN A 95 -9.72 4.46 -4.35
C ASN A 95 -9.65 3.14 -3.58
N GLU A 96 -9.23 2.07 -4.27
CA GLU A 96 -9.18 0.70 -3.81
C GLU A 96 -7.76 0.14 -3.97
N ILE A 97 -7.40 -0.84 -3.14
CA ILE A 97 -6.15 -1.59 -3.29
C ILE A 97 -6.28 -2.45 -4.56
N PRO A 98 -5.35 -2.33 -5.53
CA PRO A 98 -5.33 -3.19 -6.70
C PRO A 98 -5.26 -4.67 -6.32
N LEU A 99 -6.00 -5.51 -7.04
CA LEU A 99 -6.11 -6.94 -6.74
C LEU A 99 -4.76 -7.67 -6.72
N VAL A 100 -3.75 -7.16 -7.42
CA VAL A 100 -2.38 -7.70 -7.42
C VAL A 100 -1.74 -7.75 -6.03
N TYR A 101 -2.20 -6.93 -5.08
CA TYR A 101 -1.73 -6.96 -3.69
C TYR A 101 -2.56 -7.86 -2.77
N ILE A 102 -3.65 -8.42 -3.27
CA ILE A 102 -4.53 -9.29 -2.49
C ILE A 102 -4.03 -10.72 -2.65
N MET A 103 -3.31 -11.19 -1.66
CA MET A 103 -2.86 -12.59 -1.64
C MET A 103 -3.99 -13.51 -1.23
N LYS A 104 -4.16 -14.64 -1.94
CA LYS A 104 -5.19 -15.66 -1.66
C LYS A 104 -5.22 -16.12 -0.20
N ARG A 105 -4.04 -16.23 0.45
CA ARG A 105 -3.91 -16.65 1.86
C ARG A 105 -4.55 -15.68 2.87
N TRP A 106 -4.81 -14.44 2.46
CA TRP A 106 -5.34 -13.38 3.30
C TRP A 106 -6.83 -13.12 3.10
N GLU A 107 -7.45 -13.76 2.11
CA GLU A 107 -8.88 -13.62 1.87
C GLU A 107 -9.70 -14.33 2.96
N LYS A 108 -10.77 -13.70 3.46
CA LYS A 108 -11.74 -14.33 4.39
C LYS A 108 -12.33 -15.62 3.85
N ARG A 109 -12.30 -15.84 2.52
CA ARG A 109 -12.83 -17.01 1.84
C ARG A 109 -11.73 -18.00 1.44
N CYS A 110 -11.18 -18.70 2.43
CA CYS A 110 -11.00 -20.14 2.25
C CYS A 110 -12.34 -20.80 2.58
N LYS A 111 -13.17 -21.09 1.58
CA LYS A 111 -14.17 -22.15 1.76
C LYS A 111 -13.38 -23.42 2.08
N ARG A 112 -13.52 -23.93 3.30
CA ARG A 112 -13.30 -25.35 3.58
C ARG A 112 -14.22 -26.18 2.69
#